data_AF-N4WP04-F1
#
_entry.id   AF-N4WP04-F1
#
_cell.length_a   1.000
_cell.length_b   1.000
_cell.length_c   1.000
_cell.angle_alpha   90.00
_cell.angle_beta   90.00
_cell.angle_gamma   90.00
#
_symmetry.space_group_name_H-M   'P 1'
#
loop_
_entity.id
_entity.type
_entity.pdbx_description
1 polymer ?
#
loop_
_entity_poly.entity_id
_entity_poly.type
_entity_poly.pdbx_seq_one_letter_code
_entity_poly.pdbx_strand_id
1 'polypeptide(L)'
;MDILLIFLFIFSATPLLLWADKWRKTALFQLPFILGSWFVFIKHVTVGIAPNEMFLWAFFISNLVYGHIAFTIILLEMRKSYKSQQLAIQSK
;
A
#
# COMPACT_ATOMS: atom_id res chain seq x y z
N MET A 1 -19.84 -3.70 -0.52
CA MET A 1 -18.65 -4.21 -1.27
C MET A 1 -17.69 -3.09 -1.64
N ASP A 2 -18.11 -1.84 -1.54
CA ASP A 2 -17.40 -0.65 -2.05
C ASP A 2 -16.14 -0.32 -1.24
N ILE A 3 -16.14 -0.61 0.06
CA ILE A 3 -15.01 -0.33 0.94
C ILE A 3 -13.76 -1.15 0.55
N LEU A 4 -13.94 -2.40 0.11
CA LEU A 4 -12.84 -3.26 -0.34
C LEU A 4 -12.18 -2.72 -1.60
N LEU A 5 -13.00 -2.28 -2.56
CA LEU A 5 -12.55 -1.66 -3.80
C LEU A 5 -11.77 -0.36 -3.49
N ILE A 6 -12.31 0.49 -2.62
CA ILE A 6 -11.66 1.75 -2.21
C ILE A 6 -10.29 1.47 -1.59
N PHE A 7 -10.20 0.53 -0.63
CA PHE A 7 -8.93 0.17 -0.03
C PHE A 7 -7.95 -0.42 -1.06
N LEU A 8 -8.41 -1.27 -1.97
CA LEU A 8 -7.58 -1.84 -3.03
C LEU A 8 -6.98 -0.74 -3.93
N PHE A 9 -7.78 0.26 -4.31
CA PHE A 9 -7.32 1.41 -5.10
C PHE A 9 -6.29 2.27 -4.35
N ILE A 10 -6.57 2.62 -3.09
CA ILE A 10 -5.66 3.41 -2.26
C ILE A 10 -4.33 2.67 -2.05
N PHE A 11 -4.38 1.37 -1.77
CA PHE A 11 -3.18 0.56 -1.59
C PHE A 11 -2.43 0.29 -2.89
N SER A 12 -3.11 0.29 -4.04
CA SER A 12 -2.45 0.23 -5.34
C SER A 12 -1.68 1.51 -5.68
N ALA A 13 -2.04 2.65 -5.08
CA ALA A 13 -1.34 3.92 -5.29
C ALA A 13 -0.14 4.12 -4.33
N THR A 14 -0.02 3.34 -3.26
CA THR A 14 1.07 3.47 -2.28
C THR A 14 2.47 3.12 -2.83
N PRO A 15 2.64 2.06 -3.66
CA PRO A 15 3.92 1.79 -4.30
C PRO A 15 4.36 2.90 -5.26
N LEU A 16 3.40 3.54 -5.95
CA LEU A 16 3.66 4.68 -6.82
C LEU A 16 4.27 5.85 -6.04
N LEU A 17 3.76 6.12 -4.83
CA LEU A 17 4.31 7.13 -3.92
C LEU A 17 5.70 6.74 -3.39
N LEU A 18 5.88 5.49 -2.95
CA LEU A 18 7.18 4.96 -2.50
C LEU A 18 8.25 4.99 -3.61
N TRP A 19 7.84 4.82 -4.86
CA TRP A 19 8.74 4.85 -6.01
C TRP A 19 9.33 6.25 -6.26
N ALA A 20 8.59 7.31 -5.89
CA ALA A 20 9.04 8.69 -6.03
C ALA A 20 10.14 9.05 -5.00
N ASP A 21 10.03 8.57 -3.76
CA ASP A 21 10.89 8.97 -2.63
C ASP A 21 12.11 8.04 -2.37
N LYS A 22 12.66 7.41 -3.41
CA LYS A 22 13.82 6.46 -3.39
C LYS A 22 13.54 5.04 -2.87
N TRP A 23 12.34 4.70 -2.39
CA TRP A 23 12.02 3.37 -1.83
C TRP A 23 11.56 2.33 -2.88
N ARG A 24 12.27 2.25 -4.01
CA ARG A 24 11.95 1.33 -5.13
C ARG A 24 11.89 -0.14 -4.75
N LYS A 25 12.76 -0.60 -3.85
CA LYS A 25 12.81 -2.02 -3.43
C LYS A 25 11.54 -2.43 -2.68
N THR A 26 11.04 -1.57 -1.80
CA THR A 26 9.80 -1.80 -1.05
C THR A 26 8.58 -1.75 -1.97
N ALA A 27 8.55 -0.83 -2.94
CA ALA A 27 7.49 -0.76 -3.93
C ALA A 27 7.42 -2.03 -4.82
N LEU A 28 8.57 -2.55 -5.26
CA LEU A 28 8.65 -3.79 -6.04
C LEU A 28 8.17 -5.02 -5.25
N PHE A 29 8.44 -5.05 -3.94
CA PHE A 29 8.00 -6.16 -3.09
C PHE A 29 6.49 -6.16 -2.85
N GLN A 30 5.85 -4.98 -2.88
CA GLN A 30 4.41 -4.82 -2.68
C GLN A 30 3.59 -5.18 -3.94
N LEU A 31 4.16 -4.99 -5.13
CA LEU A 31 3.53 -5.32 -6.42
C LEU A 31 2.88 -6.72 -6.51
N PRO A 32 3.54 -7.83 -6.14
CA PRO A 32 2.92 -9.15 -6.18
C PRO A 32 1.72 -9.29 -5.23
N PHE A 33 1.74 -8.61 -4.07
CA PHE A 33 0.61 -8.62 -3.13
C PHE A 33 -0.58 -7.80 -3.64
N ILE A 34 -0.32 -6.71 -4.35
CA ILE A 34 -1.36 -5.93 -5.02
C ILE A 34 -2.02 -6.75 -6.11
N LEU A 35 -1.22 -7.39 -6.98
CA LEU A 35 -1.74 -8.26 -8.04
C LEU A 35 -2.54 -9.44 -7.45
N GLY A 36 -2.04 -10.07 -6.39
CA GLY A 36 -2.76 -11.10 -5.65
C GLY A 36 -4.09 -10.59 -5.08
N SER A 37 -4.11 -9.39 -4.51
CA SER A 37 -5.34 -8.79 -3.97
C SER A 37 -6.36 -8.43 -5.04
N TRP A 38 -5.90 -7.97 -6.21
CA TRP A 38 -6.76 -7.76 -7.39
C TRP A 38 -7.38 -9.07 -7.87
N PHE A 39 -6.61 -10.15 -7.92
CA PHE A 39 -7.13 -11.47 -8.28
C PHE A 39 -8.19 -11.96 -7.30
N VAL A 40 -7.93 -11.82 -5.99
CA VAL A 40 -8.89 -12.18 -4.93
C VAL A 40 -10.16 -11.34 -5.03
N PHE A 41 -10.02 -10.04 -5.32
CA PHE A 41 -11.16 -9.14 -5.50
C PHE A 41 -12.02 -9.54 -6.71
N ILE A 42 -11.41 -9.78 -7.88
CA ILE A 42 -12.13 -10.22 -9.09
C ILE A 42 -12.88 -11.52 -8.82
N LYS A 43 -12.23 -12.48 -8.15
CA LYS A 43 -12.85 -13.76 -7.80
C LYS A 43 -14.01 -13.58 -6.83
N HIS A 44 -13.84 -12.74 -5.81
CA HIS A 44 -14.87 -12.43 -4.83
C HIS A 44 -16.12 -11.81 -5.48
N VAL A 45 -15.95 -10.94 -6.48
CA VAL A 45 -17.05 -10.28 -7.19
C VAL A 45 -17.72 -11.20 -8.22
N THR A 46 -16.97 -12.08 -8.88
CA THR A 46 -17.49 -12.91 -9.98
C THR A 46 -18.15 -14.21 -9.51
N VAL A 47 -17.51 -14.93 -8.60
CA VAL A 47 -17.93 -16.29 -8.18
C VAL A 47 -18.20 -16.36 -6.68
N GLY A 48 -17.71 -15.39 -5.90
CA GLY A 48 -17.70 -15.46 -4.45
C GLY A 48 -16.53 -16.31 -3.93
N ILE A 49 -16.19 -16.15 -2.65
CA ILE A 49 -15.12 -16.92 -2.01
C ILE A 49 -15.76 -18.05 -1.20
N ALA A 50 -15.46 -19.28 -1.59
CA ALA A 50 -15.90 -20.46 -0.86
C ALA A 50 -15.13 -20.60 0.48
N PRO A 51 -15.69 -21.28 1.50
CA PRO A 51 -15.07 -21.40 2.82
C PRO A 51 -13.68 -22.08 2.80
N ASN A 52 -13.45 -22.98 1.84
CA ASN A 52 -12.15 -23.64 1.63
C ASN A 52 -11.07 -22.70 1.06
N GLU A 53 -11.46 -21.53 0.56
CA GLU A 53 -10.59 -20.53 -0.06
C GLU A 53 -10.40 -19.28 0.81
N MET A 54 -10.77 -19.37 2.09
CA MET A 54 -10.59 -18.27 3.04
C MET A 54 -9.15 -17.76 3.11
N PHE A 55 -8.15 -18.62 2.83
CA PHE A 55 -6.74 -18.25 2.76
C PHE A 55 -6.46 -17.15 1.71
N LEU A 56 -7.30 -16.99 0.69
CA LEU A 56 -7.17 -15.91 -0.29
C LEU A 56 -7.31 -14.53 0.34
N TRP A 57 -8.10 -14.41 1.41
CA TRP A 57 -8.19 -13.15 2.19
C TRP A 57 -6.86 -12.76 2.82
N ALA A 58 -5.94 -13.71 3.05
CA ALA A 58 -4.61 -13.40 3.55
C ALA A 58 -3.82 -12.51 2.59
N PHE A 59 -4.03 -12.62 1.27
CA PHE A 59 -3.41 -11.70 0.29
C PHE A 59 -3.95 -10.28 0.46
N PHE A 60 -5.26 -10.14 0.64
CA PHE A 60 -5.89 -8.83 0.85
C PHE A 60 -5.44 -8.18 2.16
N ILE A 61 -5.40 -8.95 3.25
CA ILE A 61 -4.90 -8.48 4.55
C ILE A 61 -3.41 -8.14 4.47
N SER A 62 -2.60 -8.97 3.80
CA SER A 62 -1.16 -8.70 3.61
C SER A 62 -0.95 -7.41 2.83
N ASN A 63 -1.74 -7.16 1.78
CA ASN A 63 -1.70 -5.91 1.03
C ASN A 63 -2.10 -4.70 1.89
N LEU A 64 -3.09 -4.85 2.77
CA LEU A 64 -3.49 -3.82 3.73
C LEU A 64 -2.37 -3.50 4.75
N VAL A 65 -1.70 -4.52 5.27
CA VAL A 65 -0.56 -4.36 6.20
C VAL A 65 0.62 -3.69 5.50
N TYR A 66 0.99 -4.17 4.30
CA TYR A 66 2.05 -3.54 3.51
C TYR A 66 1.74 -2.09 3.15
N GLY A 67 0.49 -1.80 2.80
CA GLY A 67 0.03 -0.46 2.54
C GLY A 67 0.17 0.47 3.75
N HIS A 68 -0.12 0.00 4.96
CA HIS A 68 0.11 0.78 6.19
C HIS A 68 1.60 1.01 6.47
N ILE A 69 2.45 0.01 6.24
CA ILE A 69 3.90 0.14 6.39
C ILE A 69 4.43 1.19 5.40
N ALA A 70 4.02 1.08 4.13
CA ALA A 70 4.36 2.02 3.08
C ALA A 70 3.92 3.45 3.42
N PHE A 71 2.67 3.62 3.89
CA PHE A 71 2.13 4.90 4.30
C PHE A 71 2.90 5.51 5.49
N THR A 72 3.26 4.68 6.48
CA THR A 72 4.07 5.11 7.62
C THR A 72 5.46 5.57 7.20
N ILE A 73 6.10 4.87 6.27
CA ILE A 73 7.40 5.27 5.71
C ILE A 73 7.30 6.62 5.01
N ILE A 74 6.28 6.82 4.16
CA ILE A 74 6.04 8.09 3.46
C ILE A 74 5.84 9.22 4.48
N LEU A 75 5.00 9.03 5.50
CA LEU A 75 4.78 10.03 6.55
C LEU A 75 6.07 10.39 7.31
N LEU A 76 6.90 9.40 7.63
CA LEU A 76 8.18 9.62 8.30
C LEU A 76 9.17 10.39 7.41
N GLU A 77 9.21 10.09 6.11
CA GLU A 77 10.07 10.78 5.15
C GLU A 77 9.60 12.23 4.93
N MET A 78 8.29 12.47 4.78
CA MET A 78 7.72 13.81 4.72
C MET A 78 8.04 14.62 5.98
N ARG A 79 7.97 14.00 7.17
CA ARG A 79 8.33 14.65 8.43
C ARG A 79 9.82 15.02 8.48
N LYS A 80 10.72 14.15 8.02
CA LYS A 80 12.15 14.45 7.91
C LYS A 80 12.42 15.60 6.94
N SER A 81 11.78 15.58 5.78
CA SER A 81 11.89 16.64 4.76
C SER A 81 11.46 17.99 5.32
N TYR A 82 10.32 18.05 6.01
CA TYR A 82 9.84 19.28 6.68
C TYR A 82 10.80 19.80 7.75
N LYS A 83 11.33 18.91 8.60
CA LYS A 83 12.26 19.31 9.67
C LYS A 83 13.58 19.84 9.11
N SER A 84 14.06 19.26 8.01
CA SER A 84 15.27 19.72 7.32
C SER A 84 15.07 21.11 6.70
N GLN A 85 13.90 21.38 6.12
CA GLN A 85 13.56 22.70 5.58
C GLN A 85 13.44 23.77 6.67
N GLN A 86 12.83 23.46 7.82
CA GLN A 86 12.74 24.41 8.94
C GLN A 86 14.11 24.79 9.52
N LEU A 87 15.02 23.82 9.65
CA LEU A 87 16.39 24.08 10.11
C LEU A 87 17.18 24.95 9.12
N ALA A 88 16.98 24.75 7.82
CA ALA A 88 17.61 25.59 6.79
C ALA A 88 17.10 27.04 6.82
N ILE A 89 15.81 27.26 7.13
CA ILE A 89 15.22 28.60 7.24
C ILE A 89 15.68 29.32 8.52
N GLN A 90 15.89 28.62 9.64
CA GLN A 90 16.35 29.23 10.90
C GLN A 90 17.86 29.54 10.94
N SER A 91 18.66 29.03 10.01
CA SER A 91 20.10 29.32 9.92
C SER A 91 20.47 30.53 9.03
N LYS A 92 19.46 31.17 8.42
CA LYS A 92 19.59 32.41 7.66
C LYS A 92 19.14 33.60 8.49
#